data_AF-A0A0S3PSS8-F1
#
_entry.id   AF-A0A0S3PSS8-F1
#
_cell.length_a   1.000
_cell.length_b   1.000
_cell.length_c   1.000
_cell.angle_alpha   90.00
_cell.angle_beta   90.00
_cell.angle_gamma   90.00
#
_symmetry.space_group_name_H-M   'P 1'
#
loop_
_entity.id
_entity.type
_entity.pdbx_description
1 polymer ?
#
loop_
_entity_poly.entity_id
_entity_poly.type
_entity_poly.pdbx_seq_one_letter_code
_entity_poly.pdbx_strand_id
1 'polypeptide(L)'
;MSEITERLEFPLLMAAQAQKHITHNEALAMLDALVQLSVLDRDLKAPPDLPASGARYLVATAPTGAWAGHAGDIAAWQSGGWSYFKPKVGWALWVADEAQLLVFNGSS
;
A
#
# COMPACT_ATOMS: atom_id res chain seq x y z
N MET A 1 19.27 -15.11 -7.57
CA MET A 1 18.38 -15.62 -6.52
C MET A 1 17.38 -14.53 -6.20
N SER A 2 16.10 -14.84 -6.00
CA SER A 2 15.09 -13.82 -5.64
C SER A 2 15.34 -13.33 -4.20
N GLU A 3 15.34 -12.02 -3.98
CA GLU A 3 15.58 -11.37 -2.68
C GLU A 3 14.26 -10.95 -2.00
N ILE A 4 13.13 -11.22 -2.66
CA ILE A 4 11.78 -10.85 -2.24
C ILE A 4 10.80 -12.01 -2.54
N THR A 5 9.65 -12.02 -1.85
CA THR A 5 8.56 -12.95 -2.15
C THR A 5 7.93 -12.64 -3.51
N GLU A 6 7.47 -13.66 -4.24
CA GLU A 6 7.08 -13.50 -5.64
C GLU A 6 5.81 -12.64 -5.84
N ARG A 7 4.83 -12.78 -4.93
CA ARG A 7 3.53 -12.10 -5.07
C ARG A 7 3.51 -10.71 -4.45
N LEU A 8 3.87 -10.64 -3.17
CA LEU A 8 3.75 -9.44 -2.35
C LEU A 8 5.08 -8.69 -2.19
N GLU A 9 6.16 -9.20 -2.78
CA GLU A 9 7.48 -8.55 -2.82
C GLU A 9 8.06 -8.26 -1.43
N PHE A 10 7.58 -8.97 -0.40
CA PHE A 10 8.14 -8.89 0.93
C PHE A 10 9.64 -9.24 0.92
N PRO A 11 10.48 -8.43 1.57
CA PRO A 11 11.89 -8.75 1.76
C PRO A 11 12.09 -10.10 2.43
N LEU A 12 12.96 -10.94 1.86
CA LEU A 12 13.37 -12.21 2.48
C LEU A 12 14.53 -11.98 3.46
N LEU A 13 14.52 -12.71 4.58
CA LEU A 13 15.63 -12.72 5.53
C LEU A 13 16.82 -13.49 4.94
N MET A 14 17.87 -12.78 4.55
CA MET A 14 19.09 -13.38 4.00
C MET A 14 20.07 -13.79 5.10
N ALA A 15 20.94 -14.77 4.80
CA ALA A 15 22.07 -15.10 5.65
C ALA A 15 23.00 -13.88 5.80
N ALA A 16 23.51 -13.63 7.01
CA ALA A 16 24.41 -12.53 7.35
C ALA A 16 23.82 -11.10 7.28
N GLN A 17 22.50 -10.94 7.36
CA GLN A 17 21.90 -9.60 7.46
C GLN A 17 22.10 -8.99 8.87
N ALA A 18 22.84 -7.89 8.95
CA ALA A 18 22.84 -7.05 10.14
C ALA A 18 21.46 -6.39 10.30
N GLN A 19 20.96 -6.33 11.54
CA GLN A 19 19.65 -5.70 11.86
C GLN A 19 18.43 -6.35 11.18
N LYS A 20 18.37 -7.69 11.12
CA LYS A 20 17.23 -8.48 10.60
C LYS A 20 15.83 -8.03 11.06
N HIS A 21 15.75 -7.41 12.24
CA HIS A 21 14.49 -6.88 12.77
C HIS A 21 13.94 -5.74 11.92
N ILE A 22 14.77 -4.92 11.28
CA ILE A 22 14.33 -3.81 10.41
C ILE A 22 13.59 -4.38 9.21
N THR A 23 14.25 -5.23 8.42
CA THR A 23 13.68 -5.85 7.22
C THR A 23 12.47 -6.72 7.54
N HIS A 24 12.49 -7.42 8.68
CA HIS A 24 11.32 -8.15 9.14
C HIS A 24 10.15 -7.22 9.47
N ASN A 25 10.40 -6.11 10.18
CA ASN A 25 9.36 -5.16 10.53
C ASN A 25 8.78 -4.44 9.29
N GLU A 26 9.62 -4.15 8.30
CA GLU A 26 9.16 -3.61 7.01
C GLU A 26 8.21 -4.60 6.32
N ALA A 27 8.58 -5.88 6.24
CA ALA A 27 7.70 -6.91 5.69
C ALA A 27 6.38 -7.03 6.46
N LEU A 28 6.42 -6.92 7.79
CA LEU A 28 5.21 -6.92 8.63
C LEU A 28 4.32 -5.69 8.37
N ALA A 29 4.91 -4.50 8.23
CA ALA A 29 4.17 -3.27 7.93
C ALA A 29 3.49 -3.34 6.56
N MET A 30 4.18 -3.89 5.55
CA MET A 30 3.60 -4.13 4.23
C MET A 30 2.45 -5.16 4.30
N LEU A 31 2.59 -6.22 5.11
CA LEU A 31 1.54 -7.22 5.29
C LEU A 31 0.30 -6.64 5.96
N ASP A 32 0.49 -5.82 6.99
CA ASP A 32 -0.57 -5.08 7.68
C ASP A 32 -1.34 -4.15 6.71
N ALA A 33 -0.63 -3.49 5.79
CA ALA A 33 -1.25 -2.64 4.78
C ALA A 33 -2.10 -3.43 3.76
N LEU A 34 -1.60 -4.57 3.29
CA LEU A 34 -2.11 -5.27 2.10
C LEU A 34 -3.04 -6.44 2.38
N VAL A 35 -2.96 -7.08 3.54
CA VAL A 35 -3.85 -8.19 3.89
C VAL A 35 -5.24 -7.64 4.21
N GLN A 36 -6.27 -8.29 3.65
CA GLN A 36 -7.66 -7.83 3.75
C GLN A 36 -7.79 -6.34 3.38
N LEU A 37 -7.26 -6.01 2.21
CA LEU A 37 -7.09 -4.64 1.77
C LEU A 37 -8.44 -3.88 1.74
N SER A 38 -8.49 -2.81 2.52
CA SER A 38 -9.62 -1.87 2.55
C SER A 38 -9.10 -0.45 2.60
N VAL A 39 -9.61 0.41 1.72
CA VAL A 39 -9.33 1.85 1.69
C VAL A 39 -10.54 2.63 2.19
N LEU A 40 -10.27 3.80 2.74
CA LEU A 40 -11.29 4.73 3.22
C LEU A 40 -11.98 5.44 2.06
N ASP A 41 -11.23 5.74 1.01
CA ASP A 41 -11.67 6.53 -0.15
C ASP A 41 -10.75 6.20 -1.34
N ARG A 42 -11.25 6.39 -2.56
CA ARG A 42 -10.55 6.16 -3.82
C ARG A 42 -10.51 7.34 -4.80
N ASP A 43 -11.16 8.45 -4.50
CA ASP A 43 -11.30 9.59 -5.42
C ASP A 43 -10.54 10.87 -4.95
N LEU A 44 -9.88 10.79 -3.81
CA LEU A 44 -9.00 11.85 -3.30
C LEU A 44 -7.73 12.02 -4.13
N LYS A 45 -7.44 13.27 -4.50
CA LYS A 45 -6.22 13.68 -5.22
C LYS A 45 -5.10 14.14 -4.29
N ALA A 46 -5.44 14.65 -3.12
CA ALA A 46 -4.48 15.11 -2.12
C ALA A 46 -4.64 14.27 -0.85
N PRO A 47 -3.53 13.96 -0.15
CA PRO A 47 -3.62 13.34 1.16
C PRO A 47 -4.39 14.23 2.14
N PRO A 48 -5.14 13.63 3.09
CA PRO A 48 -5.62 14.35 4.26
C PRO A 48 -4.44 14.94 5.06
N ASP A 49 -4.64 16.09 5.71
CA ASP A 49 -3.60 16.73 6.52
C ASP A 49 -3.26 15.93 7.79
N LEU A 50 -4.24 15.21 8.33
CA LEU A 50 -4.12 14.41 9.55
C LEU A 50 -4.73 13.01 9.36
N PRO A 51 -4.08 12.14 8.56
CA PRO A 51 -4.53 10.77 8.38
C PRO A 51 -4.37 9.97 9.68
N ALA A 52 -5.36 9.12 9.98
CA ALA A 52 -5.25 8.19 11.10
C ALA A 52 -4.17 7.13 10.84
N SER A 53 -3.53 6.62 11.91
CA SER A 53 -2.58 5.50 11.77
C SER A 53 -3.27 4.30 11.13
N GLY A 54 -2.65 3.73 10.09
CA GLY A 54 -3.21 2.63 9.32
C GLY A 54 -4.28 3.03 8.31
N ALA A 55 -4.55 4.34 8.13
CA ALA A 55 -5.44 4.82 7.08
C ALA A 55 -4.87 4.45 5.71
N ARG A 56 -5.76 3.97 4.82
CA ARG A 56 -5.41 3.54 3.47
C ARG A 56 -6.31 4.23 2.47
N TYR A 57 -5.75 4.64 1.34
CA TYR A 57 -6.44 5.34 0.26
C TYR A 57 -6.02 4.74 -1.08
N LEU A 58 -6.93 4.69 -2.04
CA LEU A 58 -6.54 4.51 -3.44
C LEU A 58 -6.32 5.90 -4.03
N VAL A 59 -5.11 6.17 -4.49
CA VAL A 59 -4.73 7.50 -4.97
C VAL A 59 -5.40 7.76 -6.32
N ALA A 60 -6.18 8.82 -6.40
CA ALA A 60 -6.92 9.18 -7.61
C ALA A 60 -6.00 9.63 -8.76
N THR A 61 -6.62 9.88 -9.92
CA THR A 61 -5.90 10.43 -11.08
C THR A 61 -5.45 11.87 -10.82
N ALA A 62 -4.27 12.22 -11.35
CA ALA A 62 -3.61 13.52 -11.16
C ALA A 62 -3.43 13.91 -9.68
N PRO A 63 -2.70 13.11 -8.88
CA PRO A 63 -2.50 13.37 -7.47
C PRO A 63 -1.56 14.56 -7.22
N THR A 64 -1.73 15.18 -6.06
CA THR A 64 -0.99 16.36 -5.63
C THR A 64 -0.38 16.16 -4.24
N GLY A 65 0.45 17.10 -3.80
CA GLY A 65 1.11 17.05 -2.50
C GLY A 65 2.00 15.82 -2.36
N ALA A 66 1.93 15.14 -1.20
CA ALA A 66 2.75 13.96 -0.94
C ALA A 66 2.44 12.78 -1.89
N TRP A 67 1.23 12.72 -2.46
CA TRP A 67 0.80 11.66 -3.37
C TRP A 67 1.22 11.90 -4.84
N ALA A 68 1.87 13.03 -5.14
CA ALA A 68 2.32 13.32 -6.51
C ALA A 68 3.20 12.20 -7.07
N GLY A 69 2.83 11.67 -8.26
CA GLY A 69 3.51 10.56 -8.91
C GLY A 69 3.00 9.16 -8.56
N HIS A 70 2.05 9.05 -7.62
CA HIS A 70 1.50 7.78 -7.12
C HIS A 70 0.08 7.49 -7.60
N ALA A 71 -0.30 7.98 -8.78
CA ALA A 71 -1.64 7.79 -9.32
C ALA A 71 -1.97 6.30 -9.47
N GLY A 72 -3.08 5.85 -8.89
CA GLY A 72 -3.49 4.45 -8.89
C GLY A 72 -2.76 3.55 -7.89
N ASP A 73 -1.79 4.07 -7.13
CA ASP A 73 -1.18 3.34 -6.03
C ASP A 73 -2.12 3.33 -4.81
N ILE A 74 -1.97 2.30 -3.97
CA ILE A 74 -2.56 2.28 -2.63
C ILE A 74 -1.60 3.03 -1.72
N ALA A 75 -2.04 4.13 -1.12
CA ALA A 75 -1.30 4.89 -0.12
C ALA A 75 -1.74 4.45 1.28
N ALA A 76 -0.79 4.02 2.11
CA ALA A 76 -1.01 3.66 3.51
C ALA A 76 -0.24 4.60 4.44
N TRP A 77 -0.90 5.16 5.45
CA TRP A 77 -0.26 5.98 6.47
C TRP A 77 0.26 5.11 7.62
N GLN A 78 1.58 4.95 7.70
CA GLN A 78 2.25 4.08 8.66
C GLN A 78 3.55 4.72 9.13
N SER A 79 3.90 4.53 10.42
CA SER A 79 5.17 5.01 10.98
C SER A 79 5.46 6.52 10.77
N GLY A 80 4.40 7.34 10.67
CA GLY A 80 4.53 8.79 10.45
C GLY A 80 4.79 9.20 9.00
N GLY A 81 4.60 8.31 8.02
CA GLY A 81 4.77 8.61 6.60
C GLY A 81 3.82 7.81 5.70
N TRP A 82 3.84 8.16 4.41
CA TRP A 82 3.10 7.42 3.38
C TRP A 82 3.95 6.30 2.80
N SER A 83 3.40 5.09 2.79
CA SER A 83 3.90 3.95 2.03
C SER A 83 2.99 3.74 0.83
N TYR A 84 3.57 3.46 -0.34
CA TYR A 84 2.83 3.30 -1.60
C TYR A 84 2.98 1.90 -2.15
N PHE A 85 1.87 1.30 -2.58
CA PHE A 85 1.83 -0.04 -3.12
C PHE A 85 1.14 -0.04 -4.48
N LYS A 86 1.84 -0.55 -5.51
CA LYS A 86 1.28 -0.73 -6.84
C LYS A 86 0.35 -1.94 -6.88
N PRO A 87 -0.94 -1.78 -7.24
CA PRO A 87 -1.84 -2.90 -7.40
C PRO A 87 -1.33 -3.89 -8.46
N LYS A 88 -1.50 -5.18 -8.20
CA LYS A 88 -1.24 -6.26 -9.17
C LYS A 88 -2.54 -6.90 -9.59
N VAL A 89 -2.58 -7.46 -10.80
CA VAL A 89 -3.77 -8.11 -11.36
C VAL A 89 -4.34 -9.12 -10.36
N GLY A 90 -5.65 -9.05 -10.12
CA GLY A 90 -6.37 -9.92 -9.19
C GLY A 90 -6.36 -9.45 -7.73
N TRP A 91 -5.72 -8.34 -7.40
CA TRP A 91 -5.86 -7.72 -6.08
C TRP A 91 -7.31 -7.26 -5.89
N ALA A 92 -7.89 -7.64 -4.74
CA ALA A 92 -9.22 -7.21 -4.33
C ALA A 92 -9.08 -6.11 -3.28
N LEU A 93 -9.85 -5.04 -3.44
CA LEU A 93 -9.85 -3.86 -2.60
C LEU A 93 -11.28 -3.52 -2.18
N TRP A 94 -11.54 -3.44 -0.88
CA TRP A 94 -12.79 -2.90 -0.36
C TRP A 94 -12.71 -1.38 -0.21
N VAL A 95 -13.67 -0.67 -0.78
CA VAL A 95 -13.80 0.79 -0.70
C VAL A 95 -14.89 1.10 0.32
N ALA A 96 -14.50 1.63 1.48
CA ALA A 96 -15.35 1.65 2.66
C ALA A 96 -16.52 2.65 2.56
N ASP A 97 -16.29 3.83 1.99
CA ASP A 97 -17.30 4.88 1.80
C ASP A 97 -18.29 4.57 0.67
N GLU A 98 -17.86 3.87 -0.37
CA GLU A 98 -18.72 3.39 -1.46
C GLU A 98 -19.41 2.06 -1.12
N ALA A 99 -18.92 1.31 -0.11
CA ALA A 99 -19.31 -0.07 0.20
C ALA A 99 -19.21 -1.01 -1.02
N GLN A 100 -18.09 -0.91 -1.76
CA GLN A 100 -17.85 -1.67 -2.99
C GLN A 100 -16.56 -2.49 -2.93
N LEU A 101 -16.59 -3.67 -3.57
CA LEU A 101 -15.41 -4.47 -3.82
C LEU A 101 -14.92 -4.23 -5.25
N LEU A 102 -13.67 -3.78 -5.38
CA LEU A 102 -12.98 -3.61 -6.64
C LEU A 102 -11.95 -4.72 -6.82
N VAL A 103 -11.73 -5.14 -8.06
CA VAL A 103 -10.66 -6.08 -8.41
C VAL A 103 -9.83 -5.47 -9.53
N PHE A 104 -8.53 -5.30 -9.28
CA PHE A 104 -7.64 -4.71 -10.26
C PHE A 104 -7.43 -5.67 -11.44
N ASN A 105 -7.76 -5.22 -12.65
CA ASN A 105 -7.67 -6.04 -13.86
C ASN A 105 -6.34 -5.91 -14.62
N GLY A 106 -5.43 -5.04 -14.16
CA GLY A 106 -4.15 -4.74 -14.81
C GLY A 106 -4.10 -3.34 -15.44
N SER A 107 -5.25 -2.69 -15.62
CA SER A 107 -5.35 -1.33 -16.16
C SER A 107 -6.17 -0.38 -15.29
N SER A 108 -7.08 -0.91 -14.45
CA SER A 108 -8.05 -0.16 -13.67
C SER A 108 -8.56 -0.96 -12.48
#